data_AF-A0A6N4AA38-F1
#
_entry.id   AF-A0A6N4AA38-F1
#
_cell.length_a   1.000
_cell.length_b   1.000
_cell.length_c   1.000
_cell.angle_alpha   90.00
_cell.angle_beta   90.00
_cell.angle_gamma   90.00
#
_symmetry.space_group_name_H-M   'P 1'
#
loop_
_entity.id
_entity.type
_entity.pdbx_description
1 polymer ?
#
loop_
_entity_poly.entity_id
_entity_poly.type
_entity_poly.pdbx_seq_one_letter_code
_entity_poly.pdbx_strand_id
1 'polypeptide(L)'
;MIGIIHENRNTELLEKDKLLNFLKEELIPLLEDKCGKANKITIAGHSFGGYFATYAFLKDNDVFNSCIAISPAYWPNKNDVIELLLEKASLLHGSFYLAVGDKRWDEISLRKNVFKVQKTLRNQKNLSFGFNDLTGFAHNATPVVGFGLGLSFVYDEWEWINILEEQDNKLKQFPGFWGHLEIKADALFHLNRVSEAKSFYQEALKNTAEDKHLSKSEMREVTKRLRTKIKKCSKILR
;
A
#
# COMPACT_ATOMS: atom_id res chain seq x y z
N MET A 1 -3.62 12.91 -7.18
CA MET A 1 -3.96 11.87 -8.18
C MET A 1 -4.17 12.54 -9.53
N ILE A 2 -3.71 11.91 -10.62
CA ILE A 2 -3.92 12.41 -11.98
C ILE A 2 -4.61 11.29 -12.76
N GLY A 3 -5.74 11.62 -13.38
CA GLY A 3 -6.47 10.69 -14.24
C GLY A 3 -6.01 10.84 -15.69
N ILE A 4 -5.83 9.72 -16.38
CA ILE A 4 -5.59 9.69 -17.82
C ILE A 4 -6.93 9.36 -18.49
N ILE A 5 -7.41 10.27 -19.33
CA ILE A 5 -8.63 10.06 -20.12
C ILE A 5 -8.19 9.58 -21.50
N HIS A 6 -8.61 8.38 -21.87
CA HIS A 6 -8.27 7.76 -23.13
C HIS A 6 -9.23 8.22 -24.23
N GLU A 7 -8.71 8.55 -25.41
CA GLU A 7 -9.53 8.76 -26.61
C GLU A 7 -9.98 7.40 -27.17
N ASN A 8 -9.05 6.43 -27.20
CA ASN A 8 -9.34 5.04 -27.53
C ASN A 8 -8.56 4.10 -26.61
N ARG A 9 -9.21 3.71 -25.50
CA ARG A 9 -8.64 2.81 -24.50
C ARG A 9 -8.12 1.48 -25.08
N ASN A 10 -8.76 0.97 -26.13
CA ASN A 10 -8.37 -0.32 -26.69
C ASN A 10 -7.06 -0.18 -27.48
N THR A 11 -6.89 0.89 -28.24
CA THR A 11 -5.64 1.13 -28.95
C THR A 11 -4.54 1.54 -27.97
N GLU A 12 -4.79 2.53 -27.11
CA GLU A 12 -3.76 3.13 -26.24
C GLU A 12 -3.19 2.14 -25.21
N LEU A 13 -4.03 1.28 -24.63
CA LEU A 13 -3.58 0.29 -23.64
C LEU A 13 -2.94 -0.95 -24.30
N LEU A 14 -3.21 -1.20 -25.58
CA LEU A 14 -2.57 -2.28 -26.34
C LEU A 14 -1.26 -1.83 -27.02
N GLU A 15 -1.19 -0.58 -27.49
CA GLU A 15 0.01 0.14 -27.91
C GLU A 15 0.77 0.72 -26.71
N LYS A 16 0.89 -0.13 -25.68
CA LYS A 16 1.42 0.16 -24.35
C LYS A 16 2.73 0.95 -24.33
N ASP A 17 3.61 0.76 -25.31
CA ASP A 17 4.90 1.47 -25.38
C ASP A 17 4.74 2.97 -25.66
N LYS A 18 3.78 3.37 -26.52
CA LYS A 18 3.53 4.79 -26.80
C LYS A 18 3.01 5.50 -25.56
N LEU A 19 2.03 4.89 -24.88
CA LEU A 19 1.49 5.45 -23.64
C LEU A 19 2.56 5.49 -22.55
N LEU A 20 3.36 4.45 -22.40
CA LEU A 20 4.46 4.41 -21.42
C LEU A 20 5.50 5.51 -21.68
N ASN A 21 5.88 5.73 -22.93
CA ASN A 21 6.79 6.81 -23.31
C ASN A 21 6.20 8.19 -23.04
N PHE A 22 4.92 8.42 -23.39
CA PHE A 22 4.23 9.66 -23.04
C PHE A 22 4.27 9.93 -21.52
N LEU A 23 4.01 8.90 -20.70
CA LEU A 23 4.05 9.07 -19.24
C LEU A 23 5.46 9.44 -18.75
N LYS A 24 6.49 8.78 -19.26
CA LYS A 24 7.88 8.96 -18.80
C LYS A 24 8.54 10.23 -19.30
N GLU A 25 8.34 10.55 -20.57
CA GLU A 25 9.10 11.59 -21.26
C GLU A 25 8.36 12.93 -21.29
N GLU A 26 7.04 12.92 -21.05
CA GLU A 26 6.21 14.14 -21.08
C GLU A 26 5.52 14.40 -19.75
N LEU A 27 4.64 13.48 -19.31
CA LEU A 27 3.77 13.74 -18.16
C LEU A 27 4.56 13.83 -16.84
N ILE A 28 5.42 12.87 -16.54
CA ILE A 28 6.20 12.86 -15.30
C ILE A 28 7.11 14.09 -15.22
N PRO A 29 7.92 14.45 -16.24
CA PRO A 29 8.73 15.66 -16.22
C PRO A 29 7.90 16.94 -16.00
N LEU A 30 6.73 17.05 -16.63
CA LEU A 30 5.82 18.19 -16.43
C LEU A 30 5.34 18.30 -14.97
N LEU A 31 5.12 17.17 -14.30
CA LEU A 31 4.71 17.14 -12.91
C LEU A 31 5.86 17.41 -11.96
N GLU A 32 7.05 16.90 -12.25
CA GLU A 32 8.25 17.21 -11.46
C GLU A 32 8.56 18.71 -11.48
N ASP A 33 8.40 19.38 -12.62
CA ASP A 33 8.55 20.83 -12.76
C ASP A 33 7.51 21.59 -11.91
N LYS A 34 6.24 21.17 -11.94
CA LYS A 34 5.13 21.90 -11.28
C LYS A 34 4.98 21.61 -9.80
N CYS A 35 5.26 20.37 -9.38
CA CYS A 35 4.93 19.86 -8.06
C CYS A 35 6.16 19.38 -7.28
N GLY A 36 7.34 19.36 -7.90
CA GLY A 36 8.55 18.77 -7.36
C GLY A 36 8.63 17.25 -7.61
N LYS A 37 9.85 16.72 -7.49
CA LYS A 37 10.13 15.30 -7.70
C LYS A 37 9.54 14.45 -6.57
N ALA A 38 8.83 13.39 -6.96
CA ALA A 38 8.28 12.42 -6.01
C ALA A 38 9.27 11.26 -5.78
N ASN A 39 9.41 10.83 -4.52
CA ASN A 39 10.16 9.62 -4.17
C ASN A 39 9.40 8.32 -4.52
N LYS A 40 8.08 8.43 -4.70
CA LYS A 40 7.17 7.31 -4.96
C LYS A 40 6.20 7.68 -6.07
N ILE A 41 6.19 6.90 -7.15
CA ILE A 41 5.24 7.06 -8.26
C ILE A 41 4.41 5.78 -8.35
N THR A 42 3.11 5.91 -8.11
CA THR A 42 2.17 4.80 -8.17
C THR A 42 1.39 4.84 -9.48
N ILE A 43 1.50 3.79 -10.28
CA ILE A 43 0.61 3.56 -11.42
C ILE A 43 -0.56 2.68 -10.99
N ALA A 44 -1.77 3.08 -11.33
CA ALA A 44 -2.99 2.42 -10.86
C ALA A 44 -3.96 2.24 -12.01
N GLY A 45 -4.59 1.07 -12.10
CA GLY A 45 -5.54 0.81 -13.18
C GLY A 45 -6.49 -0.36 -12.93
N HIS A 46 -7.63 -0.30 -13.62
CA HIS A 46 -8.67 -1.32 -13.60
C HIS A 46 -8.81 -1.99 -14.98
N SER A 47 -9.08 -3.29 -15.03
CA SER A 47 -9.33 -4.01 -16.30
C SER A 47 -8.13 -3.88 -17.25
N PHE A 48 -8.30 -3.36 -18.47
CA PHE A 48 -7.17 -3.02 -19.35
C PHE A 48 -6.21 -1.96 -18.77
N GLY A 49 -6.71 -1.06 -17.92
CA GLY A 49 -5.83 -0.15 -17.17
C GLY A 49 -4.97 -0.92 -16.18
N GLY A 50 -5.49 -1.98 -15.57
CA GLY A 50 -4.73 -2.86 -14.69
C GLY A 50 -3.68 -3.68 -15.45
N TYR A 51 -3.99 -4.08 -16.69
CA TYR A 51 -3.01 -4.66 -17.61
C TYR A 51 -1.85 -3.70 -17.89
N PHE A 52 -2.16 -2.45 -18.27
CA PHE A 52 -1.16 -1.44 -18.55
C PHE A 52 -0.35 -1.03 -17.31
N ALA A 53 -1.01 -0.87 -16.15
CA ALA A 53 -0.34 -0.54 -14.90
C ALA A 53 0.69 -1.61 -14.53
N THR A 54 0.33 -2.88 -14.64
CA THR A 54 1.27 -3.99 -14.46
C THR A 54 2.38 -3.96 -15.50
N TYR A 55 2.08 -3.68 -16.77
CA TYR A 55 3.11 -3.54 -17.80
C TYR A 55 4.14 -2.46 -17.48
N ALA A 56 3.68 -1.24 -17.17
CA ALA A 56 4.55 -0.11 -16.84
C ALA A 56 5.41 -0.40 -15.60
N PHE A 57 4.82 -1.00 -14.56
CA PHE A 57 5.54 -1.42 -13.37
C PHE A 57 6.65 -2.44 -13.69
N LEU A 58 6.37 -3.43 -14.54
CA LEU A 58 7.36 -4.45 -14.90
C LEU A 58 8.46 -3.91 -15.83
N LYS A 59 8.11 -2.96 -16.71
CA LYS A 59 9.01 -2.44 -17.73
C LYS A 59 9.95 -1.37 -17.17
N ASP A 60 9.45 -0.51 -16.29
CA ASP A 60 10.15 0.66 -15.75
C ASP A 60 9.94 0.76 -14.22
N ASN A 61 10.29 -0.31 -13.49
CA ASN A 61 10.08 -0.41 -12.04
C ASN A 61 10.78 0.69 -11.21
N ASP A 62 11.90 1.21 -11.70
CA ASP A 62 12.61 2.33 -11.06
C ASP A 62 11.83 3.65 -11.14
N VAL A 63 11.03 3.84 -12.19
CA VAL A 63 10.12 4.98 -12.33
C VAL A 63 8.83 4.69 -11.57
N PHE A 64 8.13 3.62 -11.93
CA PHE A 64 6.88 3.20 -11.32
C PHE A 64 7.18 2.20 -10.20
N ASN A 65 7.70 2.70 -9.09
CA ASN A 65 8.02 1.87 -7.92
C ASN A 65 6.79 1.45 -7.10
N SER A 66 5.58 1.74 -7.58
CA SER A 66 4.34 1.19 -7.03
C SER A 66 3.27 0.93 -8.06
N CYS A 67 2.51 -0.16 -7.89
CA CYS A 67 1.42 -0.55 -8.77
C CYS A 67 0.16 -0.92 -7.99
N ILE A 68 -1.00 -0.48 -8.47
CA ILE A 68 -2.32 -0.92 -8.01
C ILE A 68 -3.09 -1.46 -9.22
N ALA A 69 -3.21 -2.79 -9.31
CA ALA A 69 -3.90 -3.47 -10.41
C ALA A 69 -5.20 -4.10 -9.93
N ILE A 70 -6.34 -3.56 -10.39
CA ILE A 70 -7.68 -4.01 -9.98
C ILE A 70 -8.36 -4.76 -11.13
N SER A 71 -8.77 -6.00 -10.89
CA SER A 71 -9.35 -6.90 -11.89
C SER A 71 -8.62 -6.84 -13.25
N PRO A 72 -7.29 -7.03 -13.28
CA PRO A 72 -6.50 -6.77 -14.48
C PRO A 72 -6.75 -7.82 -15.57
N ALA A 73 -6.83 -7.34 -16.80
CA ALA A 73 -7.12 -8.14 -17.98
C ALA A 73 -5.85 -8.59 -18.71
N TYR A 74 -5.24 -9.71 -18.29
CA TYR A 74 -3.90 -10.12 -18.77
C TYR A 74 -3.84 -10.96 -20.06
N TRP A 75 -4.96 -11.28 -20.71
CA TRP A 75 -4.97 -12.03 -21.98
C TRP A 75 -4.51 -11.28 -23.25
N PRO A 76 -4.55 -9.93 -23.34
CA PRO A 76 -4.12 -9.25 -24.55
C PRO A 76 -2.68 -9.57 -24.94
N ASN A 77 -2.34 -9.27 -26.20
CA ASN A 77 -0.97 -9.40 -26.73
C ASN A 77 -0.32 -10.77 -26.43
N LYS A 78 -1.11 -11.85 -26.53
CA LYS A 78 -0.69 -13.23 -26.25
C LYS A 78 -0.20 -13.48 -24.81
N ASN A 79 -0.72 -12.72 -23.83
CA ASN A 79 -0.29 -12.74 -22.43
C ASN A 79 1.15 -12.23 -22.21
N ASP A 80 1.63 -11.29 -23.01
CA ASP A 80 2.96 -10.69 -22.91
C ASP A 80 3.33 -10.21 -21.49
N VAL A 81 2.39 -9.61 -20.77
CA VAL A 81 2.59 -9.16 -19.38
C VAL A 81 2.90 -10.32 -18.43
N ILE A 82 2.33 -11.50 -18.67
CA ILE A 82 2.62 -12.70 -17.88
C ILE A 82 4.02 -13.22 -18.17
N GLU A 83 4.47 -13.16 -19.43
CA GLU A 83 5.83 -13.55 -19.82
C GLU A 83 6.86 -12.59 -19.21
N LEU A 84 6.64 -11.28 -19.37
CA LEU A 84 7.49 -10.23 -18.78
C LEU A 84 7.55 -10.34 -17.25
N LEU A 85 6.43 -10.65 -16.60
CA LEU A 85 6.40 -10.88 -15.16
C LEU A 85 7.34 -12.03 -14.76
N LEU A 86 7.30 -13.14 -15.48
CA LEU A 86 8.16 -14.30 -15.17
C LEU A 86 9.65 -13.98 -15.36
N GLU A 87 9.99 -13.10 -16.30
CA GLU A 87 11.36 -12.62 -16.52
C GLU A 87 11.82 -11.67 -15.41
N LYS A 88 10.96 -10.73 -15.00
CA LYS A 88 11.35 -9.61 -14.13
C LYS A 88 11.10 -9.83 -12.64
N ALA A 89 10.27 -10.80 -12.25
CA ALA A 89 9.75 -10.92 -10.87
C ALA A 89 10.79 -10.78 -9.75
N SER A 90 11.98 -11.37 -9.90
CA SER A 90 13.06 -11.35 -8.90
C SER A 90 13.80 -10.01 -8.81
N LEU A 91 13.65 -9.15 -9.82
CA LEU A 91 14.28 -7.84 -9.91
C LEU A 91 13.37 -6.72 -9.38
N LEU A 92 12.09 -7.01 -9.15
CA LEU A 92 11.10 -6.01 -8.76
C LEU A 92 11.31 -5.54 -7.32
N HIS A 93 11.08 -4.24 -7.13
CA HIS A 93 11.08 -3.58 -5.84
C HIS A 93 9.85 -2.67 -5.67
N GLY A 94 9.66 -2.16 -4.45
CA GLY A 94 8.60 -1.23 -4.12
C GLY A 94 7.30 -1.94 -3.70
N SER A 95 6.15 -1.49 -4.19
CA SER A 95 4.84 -1.99 -3.75
C SER A 95 3.97 -2.46 -4.92
N PHE A 96 3.35 -3.64 -4.81
CA PHE A 96 2.37 -4.10 -5.79
C PHE A 96 1.11 -4.59 -5.07
N TYR A 97 -0.01 -3.91 -5.34
CA TYR A 97 -1.32 -4.31 -4.84
C TYR A 97 -2.17 -4.89 -5.97
N LEU A 98 -2.74 -6.06 -5.73
CA LEU A 98 -3.55 -6.79 -6.69
C LEU A 98 -4.92 -7.13 -6.08
N ALA A 99 -6.00 -6.83 -6.80
CA ALA A 99 -7.32 -7.28 -6.40
C ALA A 99 -8.10 -7.87 -7.58
N VAL A 100 -9.00 -8.81 -7.29
CA VAL A 100 -9.91 -9.40 -8.27
C VAL A 100 -11.21 -9.77 -7.58
N GLY A 101 -12.33 -9.66 -8.27
CA GLY A 101 -13.63 -10.12 -7.81
C GLY A 101 -13.92 -11.56 -8.22
N ASP A 102 -15.13 -12.00 -7.94
CA ASP A 102 -15.61 -13.34 -8.29
C ASP A 102 -17.06 -13.37 -8.78
N LYS A 103 -17.71 -12.20 -8.90
CA LYS A 103 -19.10 -12.12 -9.34
C LYS A 103 -19.18 -11.92 -10.84
N ARG A 104 -19.71 -12.93 -11.53
CA ARG A 104 -19.94 -13.02 -13.00
C ARG A 104 -18.70 -13.40 -13.81
N TRP A 105 -18.95 -13.82 -15.05
CA TRP A 105 -17.93 -14.38 -15.95
C TRP A 105 -16.80 -13.43 -16.32
N ASP A 106 -17.09 -12.13 -16.42
CA ASP A 106 -16.12 -11.07 -16.66
C ASP A 106 -15.07 -10.95 -15.54
N GLU A 107 -15.36 -11.38 -14.32
CA GLU A 107 -14.35 -11.58 -13.26
C GLU A 107 -13.74 -12.99 -13.29
N ILE A 108 -14.57 -14.03 -13.39
CA ILE A 108 -14.11 -15.43 -13.36
C ILE A 108 -13.07 -15.70 -14.45
N SER A 109 -13.25 -15.12 -15.63
CA SER A 109 -12.32 -15.26 -16.76
C SER A 109 -10.94 -14.63 -16.51
N LEU A 110 -10.81 -13.64 -15.61
CA LEU A 110 -9.54 -12.98 -15.28
C LEU A 110 -8.70 -13.82 -14.31
N ARG A 111 -9.39 -14.57 -13.43
CA ARG A 111 -8.81 -15.17 -12.21
C ARG A 111 -7.60 -16.05 -12.51
N LYS A 112 -7.62 -16.87 -13.56
CA LYS A 112 -6.49 -17.76 -13.90
C LYS A 112 -5.17 -16.99 -13.98
N ASN A 113 -5.14 -15.86 -14.69
CA ASN A 113 -3.93 -15.07 -14.85
C ASN A 113 -3.64 -14.23 -13.59
N VAL A 114 -4.67 -13.70 -12.92
CA VAL A 114 -4.48 -12.97 -11.64
C VAL A 114 -3.82 -13.86 -10.58
N PHE A 115 -4.28 -15.09 -10.40
CA PHE A 115 -3.68 -16.02 -9.44
C PHE A 115 -2.26 -16.45 -9.84
N LYS A 116 -1.95 -16.47 -11.13
CA LYS A 116 -0.56 -16.65 -11.59
C LYS A 116 0.32 -15.47 -11.15
N VAL A 117 -0.15 -14.24 -11.32
CA VAL A 117 0.56 -13.05 -10.82
C VAL A 117 0.74 -13.09 -9.31
N GLN A 118 -0.35 -13.38 -8.58
CA GLN A 118 -0.34 -13.52 -7.12
C GLN A 118 0.72 -14.53 -6.65
N LYS A 119 0.75 -15.71 -7.27
CA LYS A 119 1.69 -16.77 -6.91
C LYS A 119 3.14 -16.36 -7.20
N THR A 120 3.38 -15.64 -8.29
CA THR A 120 4.72 -15.19 -8.68
C THR A 120 5.23 -14.07 -7.77
N LEU A 121 4.39 -13.10 -7.37
CA LEU A 121 4.83 -11.91 -6.65
C LEU A 121 4.88 -12.06 -5.12
N ARG A 122 4.05 -12.95 -4.53
CA ARG A 122 3.87 -13.05 -3.07
C ARG A 122 5.13 -13.33 -2.23
N ASN A 123 6.19 -13.85 -2.86
CA ASN A 123 7.42 -14.28 -2.18
C ASN A 123 8.66 -13.48 -2.61
N GLN A 124 8.47 -12.36 -3.33
CA GLN A 124 9.60 -11.55 -3.77
C GLN A 124 10.16 -10.74 -2.60
N LYS A 125 11.47 -10.84 -2.37
CA LYS A 125 12.13 -10.30 -1.17
C LYS A 125 12.05 -8.78 -1.05
N ASN A 126 12.17 -8.08 -2.19
CA ASN A 126 12.27 -6.62 -2.23
C ASN A 126 10.94 -5.94 -2.59
N LEU A 127 9.85 -6.72 -2.69
CA LEU A 127 8.55 -6.24 -3.12
C LEU A 127 7.53 -6.43 -1.99
N SER A 128 6.96 -5.33 -1.53
CA SER A 128 5.77 -5.38 -0.69
C SER A 128 4.56 -5.74 -1.55
N PHE A 129 4.03 -6.96 -1.35
CA PHE A 129 2.93 -7.48 -2.16
C PHE A 129 1.63 -7.60 -1.35
N GLY A 130 0.59 -6.92 -1.81
CA GLY A 130 -0.76 -6.98 -1.26
C GLY A 130 -1.72 -7.67 -2.21
N PHE A 131 -2.61 -8.53 -1.69
CA PHE A 131 -3.61 -9.21 -2.51
C PHE A 131 -4.95 -9.36 -1.81
N ASN A 132 -6.03 -9.02 -2.52
CA ASN A 132 -7.40 -9.22 -2.06
C ASN A 132 -8.24 -9.97 -3.11
N ASP A 133 -8.81 -11.10 -2.68
CA ASP A 133 -9.86 -11.82 -3.40
C ASP A 133 -11.23 -11.28 -2.92
N LEU A 134 -11.83 -10.40 -3.71
CA LEU A 134 -13.02 -9.62 -3.35
C LEU A 134 -14.30 -10.44 -3.59
N THR A 135 -14.65 -11.28 -2.62
CA THR A 135 -15.87 -12.11 -2.67
C THR A 135 -17.14 -11.28 -2.82
N GLY A 136 -17.96 -11.62 -3.80
CA GLY A 136 -19.24 -10.96 -4.10
C GLY A 136 -19.12 -9.70 -4.97
N PHE A 137 -17.92 -9.32 -5.41
CA PHE A 137 -17.70 -8.13 -6.23
C PHE A 137 -17.70 -8.44 -7.73
N ALA A 138 -18.49 -7.68 -8.49
CA ALA A 138 -18.54 -7.75 -9.95
C ALA A 138 -17.51 -6.81 -10.58
N HIS A 139 -17.21 -6.97 -11.87
CA HIS A 139 -16.11 -6.27 -12.53
C HIS A 139 -16.11 -4.75 -12.37
N ASN A 140 -17.29 -4.12 -12.46
CA ASN A 140 -17.41 -2.66 -12.32
C ASN A 140 -17.53 -2.20 -10.86
N ALA A 141 -17.65 -3.11 -9.90
CA ALA A 141 -17.70 -2.81 -8.47
C ALA A 141 -16.31 -2.94 -7.80
N THR A 142 -15.39 -3.71 -8.38
CA THR A 142 -14.04 -3.87 -7.83
C THR A 142 -13.22 -2.58 -7.78
N PRO A 143 -13.34 -1.59 -8.69
CA PRO A 143 -12.57 -0.34 -8.58
C PRO A 143 -12.80 0.41 -7.28
N VAL A 144 -14.05 0.49 -6.83
CA VAL A 144 -14.45 1.29 -5.65
C VAL A 144 -13.72 0.82 -4.40
N VAL A 145 -13.76 -0.48 -4.12
CA VAL A 145 -13.11 -1.07 -2.96
C VAL A 145 -11.62 -1.32 -3.22
N GLY A 146 -11.28 -1.76 -4.42
CA GLY A 146 -9.92 -2.12 -4.81
C GLY A 146 -8.95 -0.96 -4.74
N PHE A 147 -9.31 0.22 -5.28
CA PHE A 147 -8.42 1.39 -5.20
C PHE A 147 -8.26 1.91 -3.78
N GLY A 148 -9.33 1.92 -2.98
CA GLY A 148 -9.24 2.34 -1.57
C GLY A 148 -8.28 1.46 -0.77
N LEU A 149 -8.43 0.14 -0.87
CA LEU A 149 -7.52 -0.82 -0.24
C LEU A 149 -6.08 -0.71 -0.79
N GLY A 150 -5.94 -0.55 -2.10
CA GLY A 150 -4.63 -0.43 -2.74
C GLY A 150 -3.87 0.82 -2.34
N LEU A 151 -4.55 1.98 -2.26
CA LEU A 151 -3.95 3.22 -1.77
C LEU A 151 -3.56 3.09 -0.29
N SER A 152 -4.44 2.54 0.54
CA SER A 152 -4.14 2.29 1.96
C SER A 152 -2.91 1.37 2.12
N PHE A 153 -2.78 0.33 1.30
CA PHE A 153 -1.64 -0.57 1.33
C PHE A 153 -0.35 0.12 0.87
N VAL A 154 -0.38 0.80 -0.28
CA VAL A 154 0.81 1.40 -0.88
C VAL A 154 1.35 2.55 -0.02
N TYR A 155 0.50 3.31 0.67
CA TYR A 155 0.92 4.48 1.46
C TYR A 155 0.92 4.24 2.98
N ASP A 156 0.76 2.99 3.45
CA ASP A 156 0.72 2.67 4.89
C ASP A 156 1.97 3.15 5.63
N GLU A 157 3.16 2.82 5.13
CA GLU A 157 4.43 3.23 5.76
C GLU A 157 4.58 4.75 5.82
N TRP A 158 4.20 5.45 4.74
CA TRP A 158 4.22 6.91 4.67
C TRP A 158 3.29 7.53 5.72
N GLU A 159 2.10 6.97 5.89
CA GLU A 159 1.15 7.44 6.90
C GLU A 159 1.68 7.23 8.33
N TRP A 160 2.30 6.09 8.61
CA TRP A 160 2.92 5.85 9.92
C TRP A 160 4.09 6.80 10.21
N ILE A 161 4.85 7.21 9.19
CA ILE A 161 5.89 8.25 9.31
C ILE A 161 5.24 9.60 9.67
N ASN A 162 4.17 10.01 8.97
CA ASN A 162 3.44 11.24 9.30
C ASN A 162 2.88 11.22 10.72
N ILE A 163 2.29 10.11 11.15
CA ILE A 163 1.78 9.94 12.52
C ILE A 163 2.92 10.12 13.52
N LEU A 164 4.08 9.53 13.27
CA LEU A 164 5.25 9.66 14.14
C LEU A 164 5.69 11.13 14.27
N GLU A 165 5.83 11.84 13.15
CA GLU A 165 6.19 13.26 13.11
C GLU A 165 5.13 14.14 13.81
N GLU A 166 3.85 13.83 13.62
CA GLU A 166 2.75 14.51 14.29
C GLU A 166 2.87 14.32 15.81
N GLN A 167 3.07 13.08 16.28
CA GLN A 167 3.16 12.80 17.72
C GLN A 167 4.41 13.41 18.34
N ASP A 168 5.53 13.51 17.60
CA ASP A 168 6.71 14.25 18.04
C ASP A 168 6.40 15.72 18.32
N ASN A 169 5.54 16.34 17.52
CA ASN A 169 5.12 17.72 17.74
C ASN A 169 4.07 17.85 18.85
N LYS A 170 3.12 16.91 18.95
CA LYS A 170 2.11 16.89 20.03
C LYS A 170 2.74 16.70 21.40
N LEU A 171 3.74 15.82 21.52
CA LEU A 171 4.42 15.55 22.79
C LEU A 171 5.28 16.73 23.29
N LYS A 172 5.70 17.66 22.42
CA LYS A 172 6.30 18.93 22.85
C LYS A 172 5.31 19.80 23.61
N GLN A 173 4.02 19.75 23.24
CA GLN A 173 2.96 20.53 23.87
C GLN A 173 2.33 19.80 25.07
N PHE A 174 2.21 18.47 24.98
CA PHE A 174 1.54 17.62 25.97
C PHE A 174 2.42 16.42 26.36
N PRO A 175 3.58 16.64 27.01
CA PRO A 175 4.57 15.58 27.25
C PRO A 175 4.05 14.43 28.13
N GLY A 176 3.10 14.70 29.03
CA GLY A 176 2.51 13.70 29.92
C GLY A 176 1.28 12.98 29.37
N PHE A 177 0.79 13.31 28.16
CA PHE A 177 -0.44 12.68 27.67
C PHE A 177 -0.16 11.27 27.15
N TRP A 178 -0.59 10.27 27.91
CA TRP A 178 -0.37 8.85 27.61
C TRP A 178 -0.91 8.43 26.23
N GLY A 179 -1.97 9.07 25.73
CA GLY A 179 -2.55 8.77 24.42
C GLY A 179 -1.60 9.10 23.27
N HIS A 180 -0.93 10.25 23.31
CA HIS A 180 0.08 10.63 22.30
C HIS A 180 1.29 9.70 22.35
N LEU A 181 1.72 9.30 23.56
CA LEU A 181 2.80 8.34 23.74
C LEU A 181 2.44 6.96 23.17
N GLU A 182 1.20 6.51 23.37
CA GLU A 182 0.72 5.24 22.82
C GLU A 182 0.65 5.27 21.28
N ILE A 183 0.11 6.34 20.69
CA ILE A 183 0.04 6.48 19.23
C ILE A 183 1.44 6.53 18.61
N LYS A 184 2.38 7.26 19.25
CA LYS A 184 3.78 7.28 18.83
C LYS A 184 4.40 5.89 18.89
N ALA A 185 4.16 5.16 19.97
CA ALA A 185 4.65 3.79 20.13
C ALA A 185 4.04 2.84 19.08
N ASP A 186 2.76 3.01 18.73
CA ASP A 186 2.12 2.27 17.64
C ASP A 186 2.84 2.53 16.31
N ALA A 187 3.08 3.80 15.94
CA ALA A 187 3.81 4.15 14.74
C ALA A 187 5.22 3.54 14.71
N LEU A 188 5.98 3.66 15.80
CA LEU A 188 7.31 3.04 15.93
C LEU A 188 7.26 1.52 15.79
N PHE A 189 6.24 0.87 16.37
CA PHE A 189 6.07 -0.58 16.26
C PHE A 189 5.82 -0.99 14.80
N HIS A 190 4.95 -0.25 14.10
CA HIS A 190 4.63 -0.47 12.69
C HIS A 190 5.85 -0.27 11.78
N LEU A 191 6.70 0.72 12.08
CA LEU A 191 7.95 1.01 11.38
C LEU A 191 9.13 0.10 11.80
N ASN A 192 8.86 -1.03 12.45
CA ASN A 192 9.85 -2.00 12.95
C ASN A 192 10.87 -1.46 13.95
N ARG A 193 10.62 -0.29 14.58
CA ARG A 193 11.44 0.31 15.65
C ARG A 193 11.00 -0.20 17.02
N VAL A 194 11.01 -1.53 17.18
CA VAL A 194 10.35 -2.26 18.28
C VAL A 194 10.90 -1.88 19.66
N SER A 195 12.21 -1.65 19.79
CA SER A 195 12.83 -1.24 21.06
C SER A 195 12.33 0.13 21.51
N GLU A 196 12.22 1.08 20.59
CA GLU A 196 11.73 2.43 20.88
C GLU A 196 10.23 2.42 21.18
N ALA A 197 9.45 1.67 20.39
CA ALA A 197 8.03 1.47 20.65
C ALA A 197 7.78 0.95 22.07
N LYS A 198 8.57 -0.05 22.52
CA LYS A 198 8.48 -0.59 23.87
C LYS A 198 8.72 0.47 24.93
N SER A 199 9.72 1.32 24.75
CA SER A 199 10.03 2.43 25.66
C SER A 199 8.85 3.38 25.79
N PHE A 200 8.28 3.83 24.67
CA PHE A 200 7.14 4.76 24.68
C PHE A 200 5.86 4.11 25.25
N TYR A 201 5.61 2.81 25.03
CA TYR A 201 4.49 2.14 25.72
C TYR A 201 4.68 2.07 27.24
N GLN A 202 5.91 1.89 27.72
CA GLN A 202 6.21 1.88 29.17
C GLN A 202 5.99 3.26 29.77
N GLU A 203 6.38 4.32 29.05
CA GLU A 203 6.14 5.70 29.45
C GLU A 203 4.64 6.03 29.44
N ALA A 204 3.91 5.64 28.39
CA ALA A 204 2.46 5.77 28.32
C ALA A 204 1.80 5.10 29.53
N LEU A 205 2.23 3.88 29.87
CA LEU A 205 1.68 3.12 31.00
C LEU A 205 1.92 3.83 32.35
N LYS A 206 3.08 4.46 32.53
CA LYS A 206 3.36 5.28 33.71
C LYS A 206 2.41 6.48 33.78
N ASN A 207 2.29 7.22 32.68
CA ASN A 207 1.47 8.42 32.62
C ASN A 207 -0.03 8.14 32.73
N THR A 208 -0.52 6.98 32.26
CA THR A 208 -1.91 6.55 32.48
C THR A 208 -2.25 6.44 33.97
N ALA A 209 -1.31 6.06 34.83
CA ALA A 209 -1.55 5.94 36.27
C ALA A 209 -1.71 7.29 36.98
N GLU A 210 -1.24 8.37 36.35
CA GLU A 210 -1.28 9.74 36.89
C GLU A 210 -2.49 10.55 36.35
N ASP A 211 -3.21 10.01 35.35
CA ASP A 211 -4.37 10.66 34.74
C ASP A 211 -5.61 10.61 35.65
N LYS A 212 -6.02 11.79 36.15
CA LYS A 212 -7.16 11.96 37.06
C LYS A 212 -8.51 12.01 36.33
N HIS A 213 -8.53 12.14 35.01
CA HIS A 213 -9.75 12.24 34.21
C HIS A 213 -10.30 10.87 33.79
N LEU A 214 -9.47 9.82 33.86
CA LEU A 214 -9.93 8.45 33.60
C LEU A 214 -10.77 7.90 34.74
N SER A 215 -11.90 7.29 34.40
CA SER A 215 -12.61 6.43 35.33
C SER A 215 -11.77 5.19 35.66
N LYS A 216 -12.09 4.54 36.80
CA LYS A 216 -11.43 3.28 37.19
C LYS A 216 -11.57 2.18 36.12
N SER A 217 -12.65 2.19 35.34
CA SER A 217 -12.87 1.20 34.27
C SER A 217 -11.95 1.47 33.09
N GLU A 218 -11.90 2.71 32.61
CA GLU A 218 -11.05 3.11 31.47
C GLU A 218 -9.57 2.91 31.79
N MET A 219 -9.14 3.29 33.00
CA MET A 219 -7.76 3.10 33.43
C MET A 219 -7.33 1.62 33.40
N ARG A 220 -8.23 0.70 33.80
CA ARG A 220 -7.98 -0.75 33.72
C ARG A 220 -7.86 -1.23 32.29
N GLU A 221 -8.71 -0.73 31.39
CA GLU A 221 -8.72 -1.09 29.97
C GLU A 221 -7.44 -0.64 29.26
N VAL A 222 -7.08 0.65 29.41
CA VAL A 222 -5.86 1.23 28.83
C VAL A 222 -4.62 0.52 29.36
N THR A 223 -4.53 0.31 30.68
CA THR A 223 -3.42 -0.44 31.30
C THR A 223 -3.28 -1.85 30.74
N LYS A 224 -4.40 -2.57 30.56
CA LYS A 224 -4.41 -3.92 29.99
C LYS A 224 -3.94 -3.92 28.52
N ARG A 225 -4.38 -2.93 27.74
CA ARG A 225 -3.98 -2.74 26.33
C ARG A 225 -2.47 -2.48 26.22
N LEU A 226 -1.95 -1.51 26.97
CA LEU A 226 -0.54 -1.15 26.96
C LEU A 226 0.38 -2.31 27.38
N ARG A 227 0.01 -3.04 28.45
CA ARG A 227 0.76 -4.24 28.86
C ARG A 227 0.80 -5.32 27.78
N THR A 228 -0.31 -5.51 27.05
CA THR A 228 -0.35 -6.43 25.90
C THR A 228 0.62 -6.00 24.81
N LYS A 229 0.65 -4.70 24.45
CA LYS A 229 1.56 -4.14 23.45
C LYS A 229 3.04 -4.28 23.87
N ILE A 230 3.38 -3.99 25.13
CA ILE A 230 4.74 -4.19 25.69
C ILE A 230 5.19 -5.66 25.63
N LYS A 231 4.28 -6.58 25.96
CA LYS A 231 4.56 -8.02 25.88
C LYS A 231 4.83 -8.46 24.44
N LYS A 232 4.06 -7.93 23.48
CA LYS A 232 4.27 -8.18 22.04
C LYS A 232 5.67 -7.74 21.60
N CYS A 233 6.09 -6.52 21.96
CA CYS A 233 7.44 -6.02 21.67
C CYS A 233 8.51 -6.94 22.27
N SER A 234 8.34 -7.35 23.53
CA SER A 234 9.32 -8.19 24.24
C SER A 234 9.45 -9.60 23.64
N LYS A 235 8.42 -10.11 22.95
CA LYS A 235 8.49 -11.39 22.25
C LYS A 235 9.30 -11.30 20.95
N ILE A 236 9.28 -10.15 20.28
CA ILE A 236 10.00 -9.91 19.02
C ILE A 236 11.50 -9.65 19.27
N LEU A 237 11.83 -9.02 20.41
CA LEU A 237 13.20 -8.69 20.80
C LEU A 237 13.99 -9.87 21.43
N ARG A 238 13.37 -11.04 21.58
CA ARG A 238 14.01 -12.26 22.08
C ARG A 238 14.50 -13.10 20.91
#